data_AF-A0A938UUN2-F1
#
_entry.id   AF-A0A938UUN2-F1
#
_cell.length_a   1.000
_cell.length_b   1.000
_cell.length_c   1.000
_cell.angle_alpha   90.00
_cell.angle_beta   90.00
_cell.angle_gamma   90.00
#
_symmetry.space_group_name_H-M   'P 1'
#
loop_
_entity.id
_entity.type
_entity.pdbx_description
1 polymer ?
#
loop_
_entity_poly.entity_id
_entity_poly.type
_entity_poly.pdbx_seq_one_letter_code
_entity_poly.pdbx_strand_id
1 'polypeptide(L)'
;MPATLPPADLAAERALLSEVLTHGDACPPAVWTLKPSDWYDPRHADAWTALLAARSRWQSPTVAALPDALLVYACGLAFDPGWPLRRLPTLARRIRRHAATRRLLDHAHKLLVAGYDGDLAAVRDHHTAIGAALGVANA
;
A
#
# COMPACT_ATOMS: atom_id res chain seq x y z
N MET A 1 19.16 -7.58 -19.55
CA MET A 1 19.09 -7.86 -18.10
C MET A 1 17.64 -8.18 -17.76
N PRO A 2 17.33 -9.20 -16.95
CA PRO A 2 15.95 -9.44 -16.56
C PRO A 2 15.42 -8.19 -15.85
N ALA A 3 14.24 -7.72 -16.24
CA ALA A 3 13.57 -6.62 -15.56
C ALA A 3 13.27 -7.08 -14.12
N THR A 4 14.05 -6.59 -13.16
CA THR A 4 13.80 -6.86 -11.75
C THR A 4 12.49 -6.19 -11.39
N LEU A 5 11.45 -6.99 -11.13
CA LEU A 5 10.16 -6.46 -10.71
C LEU A 5 10.34 -5.61 -9.44
N PRO A 6 9.64 -4.46 -9.32
CA PRO A 6 9.71 -3.66 -8.11
C PRO A 6 9.27 -4.50 -6.90
N PRO A 7 9.85 -4.26 -5.71
CA PRO A 7 9.52 -5.04 -4.52
C PRO A 7 8.02 -4.94 -4.19
N ALA A 8 7.35 -6.09 -4.11
CA ALA A 8 5.93 -6.20 -3.82
C ALA A 8 5.63 -7.48 -3.04
N ASP A 9 4.55 -7.46 -2.27
CA ASP A 9 4.08 -8.58 -1.48
C ASP A 9 2.58 -8.77 -1.71
N LEU A 10 2.25 -9.24 -2.91
CA LEU A 10 0.86 -9.41 -3.36
C LEU A 10 0.06 -10.35 -2.45
N ALA A 11 0.72 -11.33 -1.83
CA ALA A 11 0.08 -12.23 -0.88
C ALA A 11 -0.32 -11.49 0.41
N ALA A 12 0.57 -10.64 0.95
CA ALA A 12 0.24 -9.81 2.10
C ALA A 12 -0.86 -8.79 1.80
N GLU A 13 -0.85 -8.19 0.60
CA GLU A 13 -1.89 -7.28 0.14
C GLU A 13 -3.26 -7.97 0.08
N ARG A 14 -3.34 -9.12 -0.61
CA ARG A 14 -4.58 -9.90 -0.72
C ARG A 14 -5.11 -10.34 0.63
N ALA A 15 -4.25 -10.88 1.49
CA ALA A 15 -4.62 -11.32 2.83
C ALA A 15 -5.14 -10.17 3.69
N LEU A 16 -4.46 -9.02 3.70
CA LEU A 16 -4.90 -7.87 4.49
C LEU A 16 -6.23 -7.31 3.97
N LEU A 17 -6.39 -7.21 2.65
CA LEU A 17 -7.61 -6.69 2.06
C LEU A 17 -8.80 -7.62 2.30
N SER A 18 -8.63 -8.94 2.15
CA SER A 18 -9.65 -9.95 2.47
C SER A 18 -10.15 -9.80 3.91
N GLU A 19 -9.22 -9.67 4.85
CA GLU A 19 -9.56 -9.55 6.27
C GLU A 19 -10.26 -8.26 6.61
N VAL A 20 -9.86 -7.15 5.98
CA VAL A 20 -10.54 -5.86 6.15
C VAL A 20 -11.94 -5.91 5.57
N LEU A 21 -12.12 -6.53 4.41
CA LEU A 21 -13.43 -6.68 3.78
C LEU A 21 -14.39 -7.54 4.62
N THR A 22 -13.84 -8.52 5.34
CA THR A 22 -14.61 -9.45 6.18
C THR A 22 -14.93 -8.87 7.55
N HIS A 23 -13.95 -8.22 8.19
CA HIS A 23 -14.04 -7.81 9.60
C HIS A 23 -14.25 -6.31 9.79
N GLY A 24 -14.06 -5.50 8.75
CA GLY A 24 -14.29 -4.05 8.77
C GLY A 24 -13.69 -3.37 9.99
N ASP A 25 -14.55 -2.80 10.82
CA ASP A 25 -14.17 -2.03 12.01
C ASP A 25 -13.47 -2.85 13.11
N ALA A 26 -13.59 -4.17 13.10
CA ALA A 26 -12.83 -5.03 14.03
C ALA A 26 -11.33 -5.09 13.69
N CYS A 27 -10.90 -4.56 12.54
CA CYS A 27 -9.49 -4.50 12.17
C CYS A 27 -8.70 -3.54 13.07
N PRO A 28 -7.48 -3.92 13.51
CA PRO A 28 -6.65 -3.07 14.36
C PRO A 28 -6.38 -1.68 13.75
N PRO A 29 -6.31 -0.60 14.56
CA PRO A 29 -6.05 0.77 14.09
C PRO A 29 -4.80 0.91 13.21
N ALA A 30 -3.75 0.12 13.47
CA ALA A 30 -2.50 0.13 12.72
C ALA A 30 -2.70 -0.18 11.22
N VAL A 31 -3.69 -1.02 10.87
CA VAL A 31 -4.01 -1.39 9.48
C VAL A 31 -4.46 -0.17 8.68
N TRP A 32 -5.24 0.71 9.31
CA TRP A 32 -5.81 1.92 8.71
C TRP A 32 -4.80 3.05 8.47
N THR A 33 -3.55 2.87 8.89
CA THR A 33 -2.49 3.84 8.63
C THR A 33 -1.94 3.71 7.20
N LEU A 34 -2.24 2.63 6.48
CA LEU A 34 -1.81 2.43 5.09
C LEU A 34 -2.43 3.48 4.16
N LYS A 35 -1.63 4.00 3.24
CA LYS A 35 -2.06 4.91 2.18
C LYS A 35 -2.40 4.11 0.92
N PRO A 36 -3.29 4.61 0.04
CA PRO A 36 -3.53 3.98 -1.27
C PRO A 36 -2.24 3.76 -2.07
N SER A 37 -1.29 4.68 -1.98
CA SER A 37 0.03 4.58 -2.63
C SER A 37 1.01 3.60 -1.96
N ASP A 38 0.63 2.92 -0.88
CA ASP A 38 1.42 1.84 -0.29
C ASP A 38 1.15 0.48 -0.99
N TRP A 39 0.04 0.35 -1.71
CA TRP A 39 -0.34 -0.87 -2.43
C TRP A 39 0.40 -0.96 -3.77
N TYR A 40 0.79 -2.17 -4.16
CA TYR A 40 1.42 -2.43 -5.46
C TYR A 40 0.37 -2.65 -6.55
N ASP A 41 -0.64 -3.48 -6.28
CA ASP A 41 -1.73 -3.70 -7.23
C ASP A 41 -2.67 -2.48 -7.24
N PRO A 42 -2.88 -1.82 -8.39
CA PRO A 42 -3.81 -0.69 -8.49
C PRO A 42 -5.23 -1.04 -8.03
N ARG A 43 -5.68 -2.27 -8.26
CA ARG A 43 -7.03 -2.71 -7.85
C ARG A 43 -7.15 -2.80 -6.33
N HIS A 44 -6.08 -3.21 -5.64
CA HIS A 44 -6.06 -3.16 -4.19
C HIS A 44 -6.04 -1.72 -3.68
N ALA A 45 -5.31 -0.81 -4.35
CA ALA A 45 -5.29 0.61 -4.00
C ALA A 45 -6.67 1.28 -4.15
N ASP A 46 -7.40 0.95 -5.21
CA ASP A 46 -8.76 1.46 -5.46
C ASP A 46 -9.75 0.93 -4.40
N ALA A 47 -9.69 -0.37 -4.10
CA ALA A 47 -10.49 -0.97 -3.03
C ALA A 47 -10.17 -0.33 -1.67
N TRP A 48 -8.89 -0.12 -1.36
CA TRP A 48 -8.47 0.55 -0.12
C TRP A 48 -9.00 1.99 -0.04
N THR A 49 -8.97 2.72 -1.15
CA THR A 49 -9.50 4.08 -1.25
C THR A 49 -11.00 4.12 -0.95
N ALA A 50 -11.77 3.18 -1.51
CA ALA A 50 -13.20 3.05 -1.23
C ALA A 50 -13.47 2.76 0.26
N LEU A 51 -12.69 1.85 0.86
CA LEU A 51 -12.81 1.51 2.29
C LEU A 51 -12.51 2.71 3.20
N LEU A 52 -11.45 3.48 2.90
CA LEU A 52 -11.14 4.71 3.63
C LEU A 52 -12.26 5.76 3.47
N ALA A 53 -12.82 5.90 2.26
CA ALA A 53 -13.93 6.82 2.00
C ALA A 53 -15.18 6.43 2.80
N ALA A 54 -15.53 5.15 2.85
CA ALA A 54 -16.65 4.65 3.66
C ALA A 54 -16.45 4.94 5.15
N ARG A 55 -15.25 4.67 5.67
CA ARG A 55 -14.91 4.97 7.07
C ARG A 55 -15.02 6.47 7.38
N SER A 56 -14.60 7.33 6.46
CA SER A 56 -14.72 8.79 6.64
C SER A 56 -16.18 9.28 6.71
N ARG A 57 -17.12 8.49 6.16
CA ARG A 57 -18.57 8.71 6.21
C ARG A 57 -19.24 7.95 7.35
N TRP A 58 -18.47 7.42 8.31
CA TRP A 58 -18.97 6.59 9.41
C TRP A 58 -19.71 5.32 8.96
N GLN A 59 -19.39 4.83 7.76
CA GLN A 59 -19.91 3.56 7.24
C GLN A 59 -18.89 2.46 7.50
N SER A 60 -19.37 1.25 7.78
CA SER A 60 -18.48 0.12 8.05
C SER A 60 -17.70 -0.26 6.78
N PRO A 61 -16.36 -0.27 6.81
CA PRO A 61 -15.52 -0.50 5.65
C PRO A 61 -15.44 -2.01 5.35
N THR A 62 -16.49 -2.54 4.74
CA THR A 62 -16.66 -3.96 4.38
C THR A 62 -16.88 -4.10 2.87
N VAL A 63 -17.13 -5.32 2.39
CA VAL A 63 -17.50 -5.56 0.98
C VAL A 63 -18.65 -4.66 0.52
N ALA A 64 -19.64 -4.41 1.39
CA ALA A 64 -20.81 -3.57 1.07
C ALA A 64 -20.47 -2.10 0.81
N ALA A 65 -19.29 -1.64 1.23
CA ALA A 65 -18.82 -0.28 1.04
C ALA A 65 -18.12 -0.06 -0.32
N LEU A 66 -17.88 -1.14 -1.08
CA LEU A 66 -17.20 -1.05 -2.36
C LEU A 66 -18.16 -0.68 -3.49
N PRO A 67 -17.70 0.10 -4.49
CA PRO A 67 -18.48 0.34 -5.70
C PRO A 67 -18.65 -0.95 -6.50
N ASP A 68 -19.73 -1.04 -7.28
CA ASP A 68 -20.10 -2.24 -8.07
C ASP A 68 -18.96 -2.77 -8.93
N ALA A 69 -18.16 -1.87 -9.52
CA ALA A 69 -17.00 -2.20 -10.35
C ALA A 69 -15.90 -2.99 -9.58
N LEU A 70 -15.84 -2.88 -8.26
CA LEU A 70 -14.87 -3.56 -7.40
C LEU A 70 -15.46 -4.76 -6.66
N LEU A 71 -16.79 -4.92 -6.62
CA LEU A 71 -17.44 -6.03 -5.93
C LEU A 71 -17.04 -7.39 -6.51
N VAL A 72 -17.03 -7.52 -7.84
CA VAL A 72 -16.64 -8.78 -8.52
C VAL A 72 -15.21 -9.18 -8.15
N TYR A 73 -14.31 -8.20 -8.04
CA TYR A 73 -12.92 -8.42 -7.64
C TYR A 73 -12.80 -8.76 -6.15
N ALA A 74 -13.50 -8.03 -5.28
CA ALA A 74 -13.48 -8.22 -3.84
C ALA A 74 -14.08 -9.57 -3.40
N CYS A 75 -15.13 -10.03 -4.08
CA CYS A 75 -15.69 -11.36 -3.86
C CYS A 75 -14.67 -12.47 -4.16
N GLY A 76 -13.72 -12.26 -5.09
CA GLY A 76 -12.63 -13.21 -5.33
C GLY A 76 -11.53 -13.19 -4.26
N LEU A 77 -11.41 -12.09 -3.50
CA LEU A 77 -10.41 -11.91 -2.45
C LEU A 77 -10.87 -12.45 -1.09
N ALA A 78 -12.16 -12.30 -0.77
CA ALA A 78 -12.74 -12.65 0.53
C ALA A 78 -12.70 -14.15 0.89
N PHE A 79 -12.21 -15.02 0.00
CA PHE A 79 -12.08 -16.47 0.22
C PHE A 79 -10.66 -16.95 0.53
N ASP A 80 -9.68 -16.05 0.69
CA ASP A 80 -8.34 -16.42 1.18
C ASP A 80 -8.45 -16.93 2.64
N PRO A 81 -7.68 -17.95 3.08
CA PRO A 81 -7.87 -18.56 4.38
C PRO A 81 -7.62 -17.53 5.48
N GLY A 82 -8.57 -17.48 6.43
CA GLY A 82 -8.66 -16.45 7.45
C GLY A 82 -7.35 -16.24 8.21
N TRP A 83 -6.81 -15.03 8.12
CA TRP A 83 -5.67 -14.60 8.92
C TRP A 83 -6.16 -14.08 10.26
N PRO A 84 -5.53 -14.47 11.38
CA PRO A 84 -5.95 -13.98 12.68
C PRO A 84 -5.71 -12.47 12.77
N LEU A 85 -6.71 -11.71 13.21
CA LEU A 85 -6.68 -10.23 13.30
C LEU A 85 -5.40 -9.67 13.96
N ARG A 86 -4.85 -10.39 14.95
CA ARG A 86 -3.58 -10.05 15.63
C ARG A 86 -2.36 -9.97 14.70
N ARG A 87 -2.41 -10.61 13.52
CA ARG A 87 -1.32 -10.62 12.52
C ARG A 87 -1.47 -9.52 11.46
N LEU A 88 -2.63 -8.87 11.35
CA LEU A 88 -2.85 -7.80 10.38
C LEU A 88 -1.86 -6.63 10.50
N PRO A 89 -1.46 -6.17 11.71
CA PRO A 89 -0.45 -5.12 11.82
C PRO A 89 0.91 -5.52 11.22
N THR A 90 1.26 -6.80 11.24
CA THR A 90 2.49 -7.32 10.64
C THR A 90 2.40 -7.30 9.12
N LEU A 91 1.25 -7.68 8.55
CA LEU A 91 1.01 -7.59 7.10
C LEU A 91 1.04 -6.13 6.63
N ALA A 92 0.38 -5.23 7.35
CA ALA A 92 0.41 -3.79 7.04
C ALA A 92 1.85 -3.24 7.03
N ARG A 93 2.69 -3.66 7.98
CA ARG A 93 4.10 -3.25 8.03
C ARG A 93 4.90 -3.77 6.84
N ARG A 94 4.67 -5.02 6.41
CA ARG A 94 5.31 -5.59 5.21
C ARG A 94 4.96 -4.77 3.97
N ILE A 95 3.68 -4.51 3.74
CA ILE A 95 3.20 -3.69 2.61
C ILE A 95 3.87 -2.31 2.63
N ARG A 96 3.86 -1.65 3.79
CA ARG A 96 4.51 -0.34 3.97
C ARG A 96 6.01 -0.37 3.68
N ARG A 97 6.73 -1.40 4.13
CA ARG A 97 8.17 -1.53 3.86
C ARG A 97 8.44 -1.68 2.37
N HIS A 98 7.70 -2.55 1.68
CA HIS A 98 7.83 -2.69 0.23
C HIS A 98 7.50 -1.38 -0.50
N ALA A 99 6.46 -0.66 -0.08
CA ALA A 99 6.14 0.66 -0.62
C ALA A 99 7.28 1.68 -0.41
N ALA A 100 7.87 1.72 0.79
CA ALA A 100 9.00 2.58 1.08
C ALA A 100 10.21 2.23 0.19
N THR A 101 10.51 0.95 0.01
CA THR A 101 11.57 0.52 -0.91
C THR A 101 11.28 0.92 -2.36
N ARG A 102 10.03 0.79 -2.84
CA ARG A 102 9.66 1.25 -4.19
C ARG A 102 9.89 2.75 -4.36
N ARG A 103 9.47 3.56 -3.37
CA ARG A 103 9.70 5.02 -3.38
C ARG A 103 11.19 5.37 -3.36
N LEU A 104 12.00 4.63 -2.60
CA LEU A 104 13.45 4.80 -2.59
C LEU A 104 14.07 4.55 -3.96
N LEU A 105 13.68 3.46 -4.62
CA LEU A 105 14.17 3.13 -5.96
C LEU A 105 13.76 4.18 -6.99
N ASP A 106 12.50 4.66 -6.93
CA ASP A 106 12.00 5.71 -7.82
C ASP A 106 12.76 7.04 -7.60
N HIS A 107 12.96 7.46 -6.36
CA HIS A 107 13.73 8.66 -6.06
C HIS A 107 15.22 8.51 -6.42
N ALA A 108 15.83 7.34 -6.23
CA ALA A 108 17.20 7.09 -6.65
C ALA A 108 17.33 7.19 -8.17
N HIS A 109 16.38 6.63 -8.92
CA HIS A 109 16.36 6.75 -10.37
C HIS A 109 16.20 8.20 -10.83
N LYS A 110 15.24 8.94 -10.25
CA LYS A 110 15.03 10.36 -10.58
C LYS A 110 16.23 11.24 -10.22
N LEU A 111 16.93 10.93 -9.13
CA LEU A 111 18.16 11.62 -8.74
C LEU A 111 19.28 11.39 -9.77
N LEU A 112 19.42 10.17 -10.30
CA LEU A 112 20.38 9.88 -11.37
C LEU A 112 20.07 10.66 -12.65
N VAL A 113 18.79 10.72 -13.04
CA VAL A 113 18.33 11.47 -14.22
C VAL A 113 18.57 12.97 -14.02
N ALA A 114 18.15 13.54 -12.90
CA ALA A 114 18.36 14.95 -12.58
C ALA A 114 19.85 15.33 -12.53
N GLY A 115 20.70 14.43 -12.01
CA GLY A 115 22.16 14.62 -12.02
C GLY A 115 22.75 14.61 -13.43
N TYR A 116 22.21 13.80 -14.33
CA TYR A 116 22.61 13.79 -15.75
C TYR A 116 22.16 15.07 -16.48
N ASP A 117 20.94 15.52 -16.21
CA ASP A 117 20.34 16.71 -16.84
C ASP A 117 20.88 18.05 -16.26
N GLY A 118 21.65 17.98 -15.17
CA GLY A 118 22.20 19.16 -14.49
C GLY A 118 21.18 19.92 -13.63
N ASP A 119 20.03 19.34 -13.32
CA ASP A 119 18.99 19.95 -12.48
C ASP A 119 19.32 19.76 -10.98
N LEU A 120 20.10 20.69 -10.44
CA LEU A 120 20.53 20.68 -9.04
C LEU A 120 19.37 20.86 -8.05
N ALA A 121 18.27 21.49 -8.45
CA ALA A 121 17.09 21.64 -7.59
C ALA A 121 16.40 20.29 -7.39
N ALA A 122 16.15 19.57 -8.49
CA ALA A 122 15.57 18.23 -8.44
C ALA A 122 16.48 17.23 -7.69
N VAL A 123 17.81 17.34 -7.83
CA VAL A 123 18.77 16.53 -7.04
C VAL A 123 18.58 16.74 -5.53
N ARG A 124 18.49 18.00 -5.07
CA ARG A 124 18.31 18.30 -3.64
C ARG A 124 16.98 17.78 -3.10
N ASP A 125 15.91 17.90 -3.89
CA ASP A 125 14.57 17.47 -3.50
C ASP A 125 14.50 15.94 -3.39
N HIS A 126 15.06 15.21 -4.37
CA HIS A 126 15.10 13.75 -4.34
C HIS A 126 16.04 13.19 -3.27
N HIS A 127 17.15 13.86 -2.96
CA HIS A 127 18.02 13.49 -1.84
C HIS A 127 17.28 13.57 -0.50
N THR A 128 16.51 14.65 -0.27
CA THR A 128 15.68 14.81 0.93
C THR A 128 14.60 13.72 1.02
N ALA A 129 13.95 13.40 -0.11
CA ALA A 129 12.93 12.37 -0.17
C ALA A 129 13.46 10.96 0.15
N ILE A 130 14.69 10.65 -0.26
CA ILE A 130 15.38 9.40 0.09
C ILE A 130 15.57 9.31 1.62
N GLY A 131 16.02 10.38 2.27
CA GLY A 131 16.18 10.43 3.72
C GLY A 131 14.87 10.13 4.47
N ALA A 132 13.76 10.72 4.03
CA ALA A 132 12.44 10.47 4.60
C ALA A 132 11.98 9.02 4.42
N ALA A 133 12.19 8.43 3.23
CA ALA A 133 11.76 7.07 2.93
C ALA A 133 12.60 6.00 3.66
N LEU A 134 13.88 6.25 3.91
CA LEU A 134 14.73 5.38 4.75
C LEU A 134 14.24 5.32 6.20
N GLY A 135 13.75 6.43 6.74
CA GLY A 135 13.15 6.46 8.09
C GLY A 135 11.91 5.54 8.20
N VAL A 136 11.12 5.44 7.13
CA VAL A 136 9.93 4.58 7.09
C VAL A 136 10.28 3.10 6.91
N ALA A 137 11.31 2.78 6.12
CA ALA A 137 11.73 1.41 5.89
C ALA A 137 12.29 0.73 7.16
N ASN A 138 12.90 1.51 8.05
CA ASN A 138 13.54 1.05 9.28
C ASN A 138 12.62 1.06 10.52
N ALA A 139 11.39 1.59 10.40
CA ALA A 139 10.36 1.55 11.44
C ALA A 139 9.54 0.24 11.43
#